data_AF-A0A8T6ZL57-F1
#
_entry.id   AF-A0A8T6ZL57-F1
#
_cell.length_a   1.000
_cell.length_b   1.000
_cell.length_c   1.000
_cell.angle_alpha   90.00
_cell.angle_beta   90.00
_cell.angle_gamma   90.00
#
_symmetry.space_group_name_H-M   'P 1'
#
loop_
_entity.id
_entity.type
_entity.pdbx_description
1 polymer ?
#
loop_
_entity_poly.entity_id
_entity_poly.type
_entity_poly.pdbx_seq_one_letter_code
_entity_poly.pdbx_strand_id
1 'polypeptide(L)'
;LGQSVLLEYLASHGYIVATAPLLGTSPAWYDRGEGTAAAYQAGADDIGFIYGYARQWPFADPARAAVIGMFSADGLLFQMQHQQLDALAVLDGSYPEALQQVPGFDLDGVRIPILDMPRAHFRADRSMLDSLRYAERYLVRFDSVTHGDFYQFQHIAHPERAAEHVSYHVIARYTRAFLDAVLKEDSKARSFLSKNPDEAGAPVGFMRLERRPALHAAPTQEEFLLLVRQGKFIEARQAWEATSTSGLHGHIVSEDALTTTLFFLRRDHGAQASIDGFRLLVDLFPESWRAQEHLGTTYQQAGDAAHARTAFGESLRLLQAAVLRPEERAQHEERLTGRLRNLDQ
;
A
#
# COMPACT_ATOMS: atom_id res chain seq x y z
N LEU A 1 12.82 -27.28 -2.69
CA LEU A 1 12.00 -27.44 -1.46
C LEU A 1 12.78 -26.95 -0.23
N GLY A 2 12.99 -25.64 -0.10
CA GLY A 2 13.82 -25.07 0.98
C GLY A 2 13.11 -24.90 2.34
N GLN A 3 11.77 -24.96 2.36
CA GLN A 3 10.94 -24.58 3.52
C GLN A 3 9.82 -25.58 3.88
N SER A 4 9.80 -26.79 3.30
CA SER A 4 8.68 -27.74 3.43
C SER A 4 8.18 -28.02 4.85
N VAL A 5 9.04 -28.10 5.87
CA VAL A 5 8.70 -28.30 7.29
C VAL A 5 7.90 -27.12 7.83
N LEU A 6 8.29 -25.87 7.55
CA LEU A 6 7.50 -24.69 7.93
C LEU A 6 6.15 -24.71 7.21
N LEU A 7 6.13 -25.07 5.92
CA LEU A 7 4.89 -25.13 5.13
C LEU A 7 3.94 -26.21 5.67
N GLU A 8 4.42 -27.42 5.97
CA GLU A 8 3.64 -28.50 6.58
C GLU A 8 3.19 -28.13 7.99
N TYR A 9 4.05 -27.46 8.77
CA TYR A 9 3.69 -26.94 10.08
C TYR A 9 2.53 -25.95 9.95
N LEU A 10 2.58 -24.97 9.04
CA LEU A 10 1.47 -24.06 8.81
C LEU A 10 0.21 -24.81 8.32
N ALA A 11 0.36 -25.75 7.40
CA ALA A 11 -0.77 -26.54 6.89
C ALA A 11 -1.48 -27.32 8.02
N SER A 12 -0.73 -27.91 8.94
CA SER A 12 -1.28 -28.60 10.12
C SER A 12 -2.04 -27.68 11.09
N HIS A 13 -1.92 -26.36 10.92
CA HIS A 13 -2.65 -25.34 11.68
C HIS A 13 -3.76 -24.67 10.86
N GLY A 14 -4.20 -25.30 9.76
CA GLY A 14 -5.35 -24.87 8.98
C GLY A 14 -5.04 -23.80 7.93
N TYR A 15 -3.78 -23.64 7.55
CA TYR A 15 -3.41 -22.83 6.38
C TYR A 15 -3.42 -23.68 5.11
N ILE A 16 -3.77 -23.05 3.99
CA ILE A 16 -3.40 -23.58 2.67
C ILE A 16 -2.09 -22.93 2.31
N VAL A 17 -1.14 -23.74 1.85
CA VAL A 17 0.20 -23.26 1.53
C VAL A 17 0.53 -23.61 0.09
N ALA A 18 0.88 -22.60 -0.69
CA ALA A 18 1.36 -22.72 -2.05
C ALA A 18 2.81 -22.22 -2.12
N THR A 19 3.64 -22.89 -2.91
CA THR A 19 5.03 -22.51 -3.16
C THR A 19 5.33 -22.69 -4.64
N ALA A 20 6.09 -21.76 -5.20
CA ALA A 20 6.70 -21.92 -6.51
C ALA A 20 8.23 -21.79 -6.39
N PRO A 21 8.99 -22.40 -7.31
CA PRO A 21 10.40 -22.07 -7.48
C PRO A 21 10.55 -20.60 -7.89
N LEU A 22 11.70 -20.00 -7.58
CA LEU A 22 12.07 -18.70 -8.13
C LEU A 22 12.46 -18.90 -9.60
N LEU A 23 11.71 -18.32 -10.53
CA LEU A 23 12.03 -18.42 -11.95
C LEU A 23 12.98 -17.31 -12.42
N GLY A 24 12.97 -16.14 -11.75
CA GLY A 24 13.81 -15.01 -12.14
C GLY A 24 13.59 -14.57 -13.59
N THR A 25 14.54 -13.83 -14.16
CA THR A 25 14.39 -13.31 -15.54
C THR A 25 14.83 -14.30 -16.63
N SER A 26 15.49 -15.40 -16.27
CA SER A 26 16.12 -16.34 -17.20
C SER A 26 16.40 -17.69 -16.54
N PRO A 27 16.41 -18.81 -17.29
CA PRO A 27 16.76 -20.14 -16.77
C PRO A 27 18.09 -20.23 -16.02
N ALA A 28 19.03 -19.33 -16.26
CA ALA A 28 20.29 -19.24 -15.52
C ALA A 28 20.10 -18.92 -14.02
N TRP A 29 18.96 -18.33 -13.67
CA TRP A 29 18.60 -17.89 -12.32
C TRP A 29 17.54 -18.77 -11.66
N TYR A 30 17.13 -19.88 -12.28
CA TYR A 30 16.16 -20.79 -11.66
C TYR A 30 16.65 -21.28 -10.29
N ASP A 31 15.77 -21.15 -9.29
CA ASP A 31 16.02 -21.42 -7.87
C ASP A 31 17.17 -20.59 -7.26
N ARG A 32 17.55 -19.48 -7.89
CA ARG A 32 18.55 -18.53 -7.42
C ARG A 32 17.96 -17.13 -7.31
N GLY A 33 18.47 -16.34 -6.36
CA GLY A 33 18.14 -14.93 -6.29
C GLY A 33 18.84 -14.15 -7.40
N GLU A 34 18.10 -13.29 -8.09
CA GLU A 34 18.64 -12.28 -8.99
C GLU A 34 18.32 -10.90 -8.40
N GLY A 35 19.34 -10.07 -8.16
CA GLY A 35 19.20 -8.81 -7.43
C GLY A 35 18.78 -7.60 -8.27
N THR A 36 18.11 -7.81 -9.41
CA THR A 36 17.77 -6.76 -10.37
C THR A 36 16.31 -6.34 -10.24
N ALA A 37 15.97 -5.10 -10.65
CA ALA A 37 14.58 -4.62 -10.66
C ALA A 37 13.65 -5.53 -11.49
N ALA A 38 14.15 -6.02 -12.62
CA ALA A 38 13.42 -6.97 -13.48
C ALA A 38 13.15 -8.31 -12.78
N ALA A 39 14.10 -8.79 -11.96
CA ALA A 39 13.91 -10.02 -11.20
C ALA A 39 12.87 -9.86 -10.08
N TYR A 40 12.87 -8.74 -9.37
CA TYR A 40 11.84 -8.45 -8.36
C TYR A 40 10.45 -8.34 -9.03
N GLN A 41 10.35 -7.70 -10.20
CA GLN A 41 9.09 -7.69 -10.96
C GLN A 41 8.65 -9.10 -11.34
N ALA A 42 9.55 -9.93 -11.87
CA ALA A 42 9.23 -11.32 -12.20
C ALA A 42 8.76 -12.12 -10.96
N GLY A 43 9.41 -11.93 -9.80
CA GLY A 43 8.99 -12.55 -8.54
C GLY A 43 7.62 -12.07 -8.06
N ALA A 44 7.31 -10.78 -8.19
CA ALA A 44 5.99 -10.24 -7.89
C ALA A 44 4.91 -10.79 -8.85
N ASP A 45 5.23 -10.95 -10.13
CA ASP A 45 4.34 -11.54 -11.13
C ASP A 45 4.08 -13.04 -10.83
N ASP A 46 5.12 -13.78 -10.43
CA ASP A 46 5.00 -15.18 -10.01
C ASP A 46 4.08 -15.32 -8.78
N ILE A 47 4.23 -14.43 -7.79
CA ILE A 47 3.31 -14.36 -6.64
C ILE A 47 1.88 -14.07 -7.11
N GLY A 48 1.71 -13.12 -8.03
CA GLY A 48 0.40 -12.78 -8.60
C GLY A 48 -0.26 -13.95 -9.31
N PHE A 49 0.51 -14.74 -10.07
CA PHE A 49 0.03 -15.95 -10.74
C PHE A 49 -0.45 -16.99 -9.72
N ILE A 50 0.37 -17.29 -8.71
CA ILE A 50 0.03 -18.27 -7.65
C ILE A 50 -1.20 -17.80 -6.87
N TYR A 51 -1.23 -16.53 -6.46
CA TYR A 51 -2.35 -15.93 -5.75
C TYR A 51 -3.64 -16.00 -6.58
N GLY A 52 -3.59 -15.61 -7.85
CA GLY A 52 -4.73 -15.67 -8.76
C GLY A 52 -5.28 -17.08 -8.95
N TYR A 53 -4.42 -18.10 -8.96
CA TYR A 53 -4.84 -19.50 -9.04
C TYR A 53 -5.41 -20.00 -7.70
N ALA A 54 -4.74 -19.72 -6.59
CA ALA A 54 -5.14 -20.18 -5.25
C ALA A 54 -6.51 -19.63 -4.83
N ARG A 55 -6.86 -18.41 -5.23
CA ARG A 55 -8.18 -17.81 -4.96
C ARG A 55 -9.36 -18.54 -5.59
N GLN A 56 -9.11 -19.39 -6.58
CA GLN A 56 -10.15 -20.16 -7.25
C GLN A 56 -10.46 -21.47 -6.50
N TRP A 57 -9.64 -21.84 -5.50
CA TRP A 57 -9.87 -23.06 -4.74
C TRP A 57 -11.07 -22.88 -3.80
N PRO A 58 -12.07 -23.79 -3.84
CA PRO A 58 -13.30 -23.63 -3.07
C PRO A 58 -13.11 -23.73 -1.55
N PHE A 59 -11.94 -24.18 -1.11
CA PHE A 59 -11.55 -24.31 0.29
C PHE A 59 -10.60 -23.20 0.76
N ALA A 60 -10.21 -22.27 -0.12
CA ALA A 60 -9.39 -21.10 0.23
C ALA A 60 -10.26 -19.89 0.58
N ASP A 61 -9.86 -19.16 1.61
CA ASP A 61 -10.42 -17.83 1.91
C ASP A 61 -9.59 -16.77 1.18
N PRO A 62 -10.10 -16.17 0.08
CA PRO A 62 -9.34 -15.23 -0.72
C PRO A 62 -9.15 -13.87 -0.04
N ALA A 63 -9.85 -13.60 1.08
CA ALA A 63 -9.74 -12.37 1.85
C ALA A 63 -8.72 -12.47 3.00
N ARG A 64 -7.93 -13.56 3.04
CA ARG A 64 -6.93 -13.82 4.08
C ARG A 64 -5.67 -14.41 3.45
N ALA A 65 -4.82 -13.55 2.91
CA ALA A 65 -3.62 -13.95 2.20
C ALA A 65 -2.35 -13.36 2.81
N ALA A 66 -1.27 -14.14 2.78
CA ALA A 66 0.04 -13.67 3.18
C ALA A 66 1.14 -14.26 2.31
N VAL A 67 2.21 -13.49 2.15
CA VAL A 67 3.48 -13.99 1.61
C VAL A 67 4.45 -14.14 2.77
N ILE A 68 5.15 -15.28 2.80
CA ILE A 68 6.18 -15.56 3.80
C ILE A 68 7.46 -16.05 3.13
N GLY A 69 8.60 -15.76 3.74
CA GLY A 69 9.88 -16.36 3.38
C GLY A 69 11.00 -15.36 3.22
N MET A 70 12.12 -15.85 2.68
CA MET A 70 13.37 -15.11 2.54
C MET A 70 13.35 -14.11 1.38
N PHE A 71 12.57 -14.42 0.34
CA PHE A 71 12.39 -13.59 -0.86
C PHE A 71 11.09 -12.77 -0.79
N SER A 72 10.63 -12.45 0.42
CA SER A 72 9.42 -11.65 0.64
C SER A 72 9.53 -10.21 0.15
N ALA A 73 10.68 -9.75 -0.36
CA ALA A 73 10.82 -8.51 -1.11
C ALA A 73 9.92 -8.51 -2.36
N ASP A 74 9.76 -9.67 -3.01
CA ASP A 74 8.83 -9.86 -4.12
C ASP A 74 7.38 -9.69 -3.63
N GLY A 75 7.07 -10.21 -2.44
CA GLY A 75 5.76 -10.05 -1.80
C GLY A 75 5.47 -8.61 -1.38
N LEU A 76 6.50 -7.86 -0.95
CA LEU A 76 6.39 -6.43 -0.70
C LEU A 76 6.04 -5.67 -1.99
N LEU A 77 6.74 -5.97 -3.09
CA LEU A 77 6.45 -5.37 -4.40
C LEU A 77 5.05 -5.72 -4.90
N PHE A 78 4.67 -6.99 -4.82
CA PHE A 78 3.31 -7.43 -5.14
C PHE A 78 2.27 -6.67 -4.32
N GLN A 79 2.52 -6.45 -3.02
CA GLN A 79 1.63 -5.66 -2.17
C GLN A 79 1.57 -4.19 -2.59
N MET A 80 2.70 -3.56 -2.93
CA MET A 80 2.72 -2.19 -3.43
C MET A 80 1.89 -2.03 -4.71
N GLN A 81 1.96 -3.01 -5.61
CA GLN A 81 1.32 -2.96 -6.93
C GLN A 81 -0.16 -3.37 -6.93
N HIS A 82 -0.57 -4.28 -6.04
CA HIS A 82 -1.89 -4.92 -6.14
C HIS A 82 -2.74 -4.84 -4.88
N GLN A 83 -2.15 -4.53 -3.72
CA GLN A 83 -2.85 -4.41 -2.44
C GLN A 83 -3.76 -5.61 -2.11
N GLN A 84 -3.29 -6.84 -2.39
CA GLN A 84 -4.08 -8.06 -2.27
C GLN A 84 -3.71 -8.97 -1.07
N LEU A 85 -2.63 -8.65 -0.36
CA LEU A 85 -2.22 -9.38 0.83
C LEU A 85 -2.80 -8.71 2.08
N ASP A 86 -2.88 -9.48 3.16
CA ASP A 86 -3.29 -9.04 4.50
C ASP A 86 -2.14 -9.10 5.51
N ALA A 87 -1.06 -9.83 5.18
CA ALA A 87 0.16 -9.88 5.99
C ALA A 87 1.40 -10.20 5.17
N LEU A 88 2.58 -9.79 5.65
CA LEU A 88 3.88 -10.16 5.09
C LEU A 88 4.78 -10.68 6.21
N ALA A 89 5.44 -11.83 6.03
CA ALA A 89 6.46 -12.31 6.97
C ALA A 89 7.81 -12.51 6.27
N VAL A 90 8.75 -11.62 6.58
CA VAL A 90 10.11 -11.56 6.05
C VAL A 90 11.04 -12.41 6.93
N LEU A 91 11.47 -13.56 6.42
CA LEU A 91 12.28 -14.54 7.16
C LEU A 91 13.72 -14.52 6.63
N ASP A 92 14.60 -13.77 7.29
CA ASP A 92 15.96 -13.46 6.85
C ASP A 92 16.07 -12.84 5.46
N GLY A 93 15.04 -12.07 5.08
CA GLY A 93 15.01 -11.32 3.83
C GLY A 93 15.74 -9.98 3.91
N SER A 94 15.85 -9.34 2.75
CA SER A 94 16.41 -7.99 2.59
C SER A 94 15.39 -7.04 1.97
N TYR A 95 15.68 -5.74 2.01
CA TYR A 95 14.89 -4.67 1.38
C TYR A 95 15.76 -3.95 0.35
N PRO A 96 15.90 -4.53 -0.86
CA PRO A 96 16.89 -4.10 -1.84
C PRO A 96 16.50 -2.78 -2.53
N GLU A 97 17.47 -1.89 -2.71
CA GLU A 97 17.27 -0.59 -3.39
C GLU A 97 16.72 -0.73 -4.82
N ALA A 98 17.01 -1.86 -5.49
CA ALA A 98 16.50 -2.15 -6.83
C ALA A 98 14.95 -2.15 -6.92
N LEU A 99 14.23 -2.35 -5.82
CA LEU A 99 12.77 -2.20 -5.78
C LEU A 99 12.33 -0.78 -6.19
N GLN A 100 13.11 0.24 -5.86
CA GLN A 100 12.80 1.64 -6.17
C GLN A 100 12.79 1.92 -7.68
N GLN A 101 13.36 1.02 -8.49
CA GLN A 101 13.44 1.15 -9.94
C GLN A 101 12.25 0.49 -10.65
N VAL A 102 11.39 -0.23 -9.91
CA VAL A 102 10.24 -0.95 -10.47
C VAL A 102 9.04 -0.01 -10.57
N PRO A 103 8.26 -0.04 -11.68
CA PRO A 103 6.99 0.67 -11.75
C PRO A 103 6.04 0.28 -10.62
N GLY A 104 5.35 1.26 -10.02
CA GLY A 104 4.45 1.00 -8.90
C GLY A 104 5.13 0.80 -7.55
N PHE A 105 6.41 1.17 -7.41
CA PHE A 105 7.06 1.30 -6.11
C PHE A 105 6.34 2.38 -5.26
N ASP A 106 5.66 1.94 -4.19
CA ASP A 106 4.93 2.82 -3.27
C ASP A 106 4.89 2.22 -1.85
N LEU A 107 5.83 2.65 -1.00
CA LEU A 107 5.87 2.21 0.40
C LEU A 107 4.70 2.75 1.23
N ASP A 108 4.10 3.88 0.84
CA ASP A 108 2.96 4.46 1.55
C ASP A 108 1.66 3.68 1.28
N GLY A 109 1.59 2.99 0.15
CA GLY A 109 0.52 2.05 -0.19
C GLY A 109 0.52 0.77 0.66
N VAL A 110 1.60 0.47 1.38
CA VAL A 110 1.72 -0.75 2.20
C VAL A 110 1.14 -0.51 3.60
N ARG A 111 -0.06 -1.07 3.83
CA ARG A 111 -0.86 -0.86 5.06
C ARG A 111 -1.17 -2.13 5.83
N ILE A 112 -0.46 -3.21 5.51
CA ILE A 112 -0.64 -4.52 6.14
C ILE A 112 0.38 -4.73 7.25
N PRO A 113 0.08 -5.54 8.27
CA PRO A 113 1.08 -5.95 9.24
C PRO A 113 2.25 -6.70 8.60
N ILE A 114 3.46 -6.42 9.08
CA ILE A 114 4.71 -7.03 8.61
C ILE A 114 5.46 -7.64 9.80
N LEU A 115 5.86 -8.89 9.67
CA LEU A 115 6.81 -9.54 10.56
C LEU A 115 8.17 -9.56 9.90
N ASP A 116 9.19 -9.05 10.58
CA ASP A 116 10.57 -9.04 10.11
C ASP A 116 11.48 -9.80 11.07
N MET A 117 12.07 -10.90 10.58
CA MET A 117 12.95 -11.80 11.32
C MET A 117 14.30 -11.93 10.60
N PRO A 118 15.21 -10.93 10.68
CA PRO A 118 16.55 -11.03 10.13
C PRO A 118 17.44 -11.94 10.99
N ARG A 119 18.46 -12.57 10.41
CA ARG A 119 19.53 -13.22 11.19
C ARG A 119 20.22 -12.26 12.17
N ALA A 120 20.87 -12.81 13.19
CA ALA A 120 21.70 -12.06 14.11
C ALA A 120 22.81 -11.31 13.36
N HIS A 121 23.10 -10.10 13.83
CA HIS A 121 24.09 -9.19 13.23
C HIS A 121 23.89 -8.89 11.74
N PHE A 122 22.65 -8.98 11.23
CA PHE A 122 22.34 -8.57 9.86
C PHE A 122 22.69 -7.09 9.62
N ARG A 123 23.60 -6.82 8.67
CA ARG A 123 24.17 -5.48 8.39
C ARG A 123 23.64 -4.84 7.11
N ALA A 124 22.44 -5.18 6.66
CA ALA A 124 21.83 -4.53 5.50
C ALA A 124 21.18 -3.19 5.88
N ASP A 125 21.00 -2.32 4.88
CA ASP A 125 20.18 -1.13 5.04
C ASP A 125 18.73 -1.53 5.36
N ARG A 126 18.14 -0.82 6.32
CA ARG A 126 16.77 -1.02 6.80
C ARG A 126 15.93 0.25 6.65
N SER A 127 16.46 1.28 5.99
CA SER A 127 15.77 2.54 5.71
C SER A 127 14.40 2.31 5.06
N MET A 128 14.32 1.37 4.10
CA MET A 128 13.07 1.01 3.44
C MET A 128 12.03 0.44 4.42
N LEU A 129 12.44 -0.47 5.31
CA LEU A 129 11.57 -1.00 6.35
C LEU A 129 11.13 0.09 7.33
N ASP A 130 12.02 1.03 7.66
CA ASP A 130 11.71 2.17 8.52
C ASP A 130 10.69 3.12 7.86
N SER A 131 10.73 3.25 6.53
CA SER A 131 9.80 4.04 5.71
C SER A 131 8.39 3.45 5.55
N LEU A 132 8.16 2.18 5.90
CA LEU A 132 6.84 1.53 5.92
C LEU A 132 5.99 2.02 7.10
N ARG A 133 5.67 3.31 7.10
CA ARG A 133 5.07 4.04 8.23
C ARG A 133 3.61 3.72 8.48
N TYR A 134 2.88 3.26 7.46
CA TYR A 134 1.48 2.86 7.58
C TYR A 134 1.30 1.35 7.78
N ALA A 135 2.39 0.61 7.85
CA ALA A 135 2.40 -0.80 8.22
C ALA A 135 2.70 -0.95 9.71
N GLU A 136 1.92 -1.78 10.39
CA GLU A 136 2.29 -2.27 11.71
C GLU A 136 3.46 -3.25 11.55
N ARG A 137 4.54 -3.08 12.29
CA ARG A 137 5.76 -3.86 12.13
C ARG A 137 6.12 -4.60 13.42
N TYR A 138 6.30 -5.92 13.30
CA TYR A 138 6.79 -6.83 14.33
C TYR A 138 8.25 -7.13 14.01
N LEU A 139 9.17 -6.45 14.71
CA LEU A 139 10.60 -6.53 14.46
C LEU A 139 11.23 -7.48 15.46
N VAL A 140 11.66 -8.64 14.98
CA VAL A 140 12.40 -9.61 15.78
C VAL A 140 13.89 -9.32 15.66
N ARG A 141 14.60 -9.38 16.79
CA ARG A 141 16.06 -9.31 16.83
C ARG A 141 16.58 -10.53 17.57
N PHE A 142 17.32 -11.38 16.86
CA PHE A 142 17.99 -12.53 17.45
C PHE A 142 19.40 -12.17 17.90
N ASP A 143 19.85 -12.84 18.96
CA ASP A 143 21.21 -12.65 19.47
C ASP A 143 22.24 -13.59 18.79
N SER A 144 21.83 -14.76 18.31
CA SER A 144 22.75 -15.76 17.73
C SER A 144 22.27 -16.50 16.47
N VAL A 145 21.04 -16.30 16.02
CA VAL A 145 20.48 -16.98 14.83
C VAL A 145 21.27 -16.64 13.57
N THR A 146 21.70 -17.64 12.81
CA THR A 146 22.44 -17.50 11.56
C THR A 146 21.53 -17.68 10.34
N HIS A 147 22.04 -17.39 9.14
CA HIS A 147 21.30 -17.65 7.88
C HIS A 147 20.90 -19.12 7.74
N GLY A 148 21.76 -20.04 8.20
CA GLY A 148 21.51 -21.48 8.13
C GLY A 148 20.33 -21.94 8.98
N ASP A 149 20.04 -21.23 10.07
CA ASP A 149 18.96 -21.56 11.00
C ASP A 149 17.55 -21.32 10.43
N PHE A 150 17.44 -20.60 9.31
CA PHE A 150 16.19 -20.44 8.57
C PHE A 150 15.91 -21.60 7.60
N TYR A 151 16.86 -22.51 7.42
CA TYR A 151 16.71 -23.69 6.56
C TYR A 151 16.47 -24.95 7.37
N GLN A 152 15.48 -25.72 6.92
CA GLN A 152 15.11 -27.00 7.49
C GLN A 152 16.13 -28.14 7.31
N PHE A 153 17.12 -27.98 6.41
CA PHE A 153 17.98 -29.10 5.99
C PHE A 153 18.72 -29.74 7.17
N GLN A 154 19.23 -28.93 8.10
CA GLN A 154 19.92 -29.45 9.29
C GLN A 154 19.00 -30.34 10.14
N HIS A 155 17.71 -30.01 10.23
CA HIS A 155 16.71 -30.74 11.00
C HIS A 155 16.34 -32.08 10.35
N ILE A 156 16.22 -32.08 9.01
CA ILE A 156 15.88 -33.28 8.25
C ILE A 156 17.07 -34.24 8.19
N ALA A 157 18.28 -33.69 8.02
CA ALA A 157 19.50 -34.48 7.94
C ALA A 157 19.94 -35.05 9.30
N HIS A 158 19.60 -34.37 10.40
CA HIS A 158 19.98 -34.73 11.77
C HIS A 158 18.80 -34.70 12.75
N PRO A 159 17.76 -35.52 12.56
CA PRO A 159 16.58 -35.52 13.42
C PRO A 159 16.90 -35.87 14.88
N GLU A 160 17.99 -36.60 15.14
CA GLU A 160 18.50 -36.89 16.47
C GLU A 160 18.94 -35.64 17.25
N ARG A 161 19.22 -34.53 16.54
CA ARG A 161 19.61 -33.23 17.12
C ARG A 161 18.46 -32.24 17.18
N ALA A 162 17.21 -32.68 17.01
CA ALA A 162 16.02 -31.83 17.07
C ALA A 162 15.96 -30.91 18.32
N ALA A 163 16.47 -31.35 19.47
CA ALA A 163 16.51 -30.54 20.69
C ALA A 163 17.47 -29.33 20.59
N GLU A 164 18.49 -29.40 19.74
CA GLU A 164 19.49 -28.32 19.53
C GLU A 164 19.00 -27.24 18.57
N HIS A 165 17.91 -27.53 17.86
CA HIS A 165 17.37 -26.78 16.74
C HIS A 165 16.38 -25.68 17.15
N VAL A 166 16.65 -25.04 18.29
CA VAL A 166 15.74 -24.10 18.95
C VAL A 166 15.39 -22.91 18.07
N SER A 167 16.34 -22.41 17.27
CA SER A 167 16.15 -21.27 16.37
C SER A 167 14.98 -21.48 15.40
N TYR A 168 14.96 -22.59 14.68
CA TYR A 168 13.92 -22.88 13.70
C TYR A 168 12.55 -23.04 14.35
N HIS A 169 12.49 -23.69 15.52
CA HIS A 169 11.24 -23.82 16.28
C HIS A 169 10.68 -22.45 16.70
N VAL A 170 11.55 -21.54 17.17
CA VAL A 170 11.16 -20.17 17.51
C VAL A 170 10.69 -19.42 16.26
N ILE A 171 11.42 -19.47 15.16
CA ILE A 171 11.05 -18.83 13.88
C ILE A 171 9.67 -19.33 13.40
N ALA A 172 9.46 -20.65 13.36
CA ALA A 172 8.19 -21.23 12.94
C ALA A 172 7.03 -20.84 13.88
N ARG A 173 7.26 -20.88 15.20
CA ARG A 173 6.25 -20.53 16.21
C ARG A 173 5.83 -19.07 16.11
N TYR A 174 6.78 -18.14 15.98
CA TYR A 174 6.48 -16.71 15.84
C TYR A 174 5.86 -16.37 14.48
N THR A 175 6.29 -17.04 13.40
CA THR A 175 5.65 -16.91 12.08
C THR A 175 4.17 -17.31 12.18
N ARG A 176 3.87 -18.47 12.77
CA ARG A 176 2.49 -18.94 12.95
C ARG A 176 1.69 -18.00 13.84
N ALA A 177 2.24 -17.58 15.00
CA ALA A 177 1.54 -16.69 15.91
C ALA A 177 1.21 -15.33 15.26
N PHE A 178 2.11 -14.80 14.44
CA PHE A 178 1.85 -13.60 13.65
C PHE A 178 0.71 -13.82 12.64
N LEU A 179 0.78 -14.88 11.84
CA LEU A 179 -0.28 -15.18 10.87
C LEU A 179 -1.63 -15.44 11.55
N ASP A 180 -1.65 -16.17 12.68
CA ASP A 180 -2.88 -16.43 13.44
C ASP A 180 -3.47 -15.13 14.00
N ALA A 181 -2.63 -14.22 14.50
CA ALA A 181 -3.05 -12.94 15.04
C ALA A 181 -3.64 -11.99 13.98
N VAL A 182 -3.07 -12.01 12.77
CA VAL A 182 -3.43 -11.11 11.67
C VAL A 182 -4.54 -11.70 10.81
N LEU A 183 -4.34 -12.89 10.25
CA LEU A 183 -5.26 -13.50 9.30
C LEU A 183 -6.48 -14.13 9.97
N LYS A 184 -6.30 -14.78 11.13
CA LYS A 184 -7.40 -15.45 11.85
C LYS A 184 -7.97 -14.61 12.98
N GLU A 185 -7.40 -13.44 13.23
CA GLU A 185 -7.74 -12.55 14.33
C GLU A 185 -7.69 -13.23 15.71
N ASP A 186 -6.80 -14.21 15.88
CA ASP A 186 -6.71 -15.00 17.10
C ASP A 186 -6.20 -14.15 18.28
N SER A 187 -7.07 -13.92 19.25
CA SER A 187 -6.76 -13.14 20.47
C SER A 187 -5.64 -13.75 21.32
N LYS A 188 -5.49 -15.07 21.36
CA LYS A 188 -4.40 -15.75 22.08
C LYS A 188 -3.09 -15.54 21.35
N ALA A 189 -3.09 -15.56 20.02
CA ALA A 189 -1.92 -15.28 19.21
C ALA A 189 -1.47 -13.81 19.36
N ARG A 190 -2.42 -12.87 19.37
CA ARG A 190 -2.15 -11.45 19.70
C ARG A 190 -1.54 -11.29 21.10
N SER A 191 -2.12 -11.97 22.09
CA SER A 191 -1.57 -11.98 23.46
C SER A 191 -0.17 -12.59 23.52
N PHE A 192 0.08 -13.66 22.77
CA PHE A 192 1.41 -14.28 22.66
C PHE A 192 2.45 -13.29 22.10
N LEU A 193 2.11 -12.54 21.04
CA LEU A 193 3.01 -11.53 20.45
C LEU A 193 3.21 -10.29 21.33
N SER A 194 2.33 -10.03 22.30
CA SER A 194 2.50 -8.93 23.25
C SER A 194 3.39 -9.25 24.46
N LYS A 195 3.72 -10.53 24.68
CA LYS A 195 4.55 -10.97 25.81
C LYS A 195 6.03 -10.78 25.51
N ASN A 196 6.82 -10.65 26.56
CA ASN A 196 8.27 -10.80 26.43
C ASN A 196 8.58 -12.20 25.87
N PRO A 197 9.55 -12.34 24.93
CA PRO A 197 9.83 -13.64 24.32
C PRO A 197 10.14 -14.76 25.32
N ASP A 198 10.83 -14.44 26.40
CA ASP A 198 11.17 -15.39 27.47
C ASP A 198 9.89 -15.95 28.15
N GLU A 199 8.90 -15.10 28.40
CA GLU A 199 7.58 -15.48 28.96
C GLU A 199 6.72 -16.26 27.94
N ALA A 200 6.98 -16.04 26.65
CA ALA A 200 6.38 -16.77 25.54
C ALA A 200 7.11 -18.09 25.23
N GLY A 201 8.10 -18.46 26.06
CA GLY A 201 8.84 -19.72 25.97
C GLY A 201 9.92 -19.73 24.89
N ALA A 202 10.48 -18.58 24.52
CA ALA A 202 11.80 -18.51 23.89
C ALA A 202 12.88 -18.69 24.96
N PRO A 203 14.09 -19.18 24.64
CA PRO A 203 15.17 -19.21 25.62
C PRO A 203 15.51 -17.80 26.10
N VAL A 204 15.87 -17.69 27.38
CA VAL A 204 16.19 -16.40 28.01
C VAL A 204 17.29 -15.69 27.23
N GLY A 205 17.02 -14.45 26.82
CA GLY A 205 17.98 -13.64 26.05
C GLY A 205 18.31 -14.23 24.67
N PHE A 206 17.40 -14.99 24.06
CA PHE A 206 17.56 -15.49 22.70
C PHE A 206 17.14 -14.49 21.63
N MET A 207 16.07 -13.74 21.93
CA MET A 207 15.49 -12.78 21.01
C MET A 207 14.78 -11.64 21.73
N ARG A 208 14.59 -10.53 21.01
CA ARG A 208 13.68 -9.44 21.35
C ARG A 208 12.64 -9.26 20.27
N LEU A 209 11.43 -8.90 20.66
CA LEU A 209 10.35 -8.53 19.75
C LEU A 209 9.97 -7.07 20.03
N GLU A 210 10.10 -6.23 19.03
CA GLU A 210 9.70 -4.82 19.06
C GLU A 210 8.48 -4.65 18.14
N ARG A 211 7.39 -4.09 18.67
CA ARG A 211 6.21 -3.72 17.88
C ARG A 211 6.25 -2.24 17.58
N ARG A 212 6.20 -1.87 16.29
CA ARG A 212 6.02 -0.50 15.83
C ARG A 212 4.62 -0.34 15.25
N PRO A 213 3.74 0.45 15.89
CA PRO A 213 2.38 0.62 15.39
C PRO A 213 2.39 1.34 14.03
N ALA A 214 1.38 1.05 13.21
CA ALA A 214 1.10 1.81 12.00
C ALA A 214 0.69 3.24 12.38
N LEU A 215 1.13 4.22 11.59
CA LEU A 215 0.50 5.54 11.59
C LEU A 215 -0.88 5.45 10.93
N HIS A 216 -1.76 6.37 11.30
CA HIS A 216 -3.02 6.54 10.57
C HIS A 216 -2.72 7.00 9.14
N ALA A 217 -3.04 6.14 8.18
CA ALA A 217 -2.85 6.46 6.77
C ALA A 217 -3.94 7.43 6.30
N ALA A 218 -3.49 8.53 5.68
CA ALA A 218 -4.31 9.28 4.74
C ALA A 218 -4.87 8.34 3.66
N PRO A 219 -6.07 8.56 3.10
CA PRO A 219 -6.47 7.85 1.90
C PRO A 219 -5.45 8.04 0.77
N THR A 220 -5.22 7.01 -0.04
CA THR A 220 -4.43 7.12 -1.28
C THR A 220 -5.13 8.04 -2.27
N GLN A 221 -4.42 8.49 -3.32
CA GLN A 221 -5.08 9.21 -4.41
C GLN A 221 -6.24 8.41 -4.99
N GLU A 222 -6.05 7.11 -5.20
CA GLU A 222 -7.08 6.25 -5.78
C GLU A 222 -8.29 6.10 -4.85
N GLU A 223 -8.07 5.87 -3.56
CA GLU A 223 -9.14 5.81 -2.56
C GLU A 223 -9.92 7.14 -2.50
N PHE A 224 -9.21 8.27 -2.54
CA PHE A 224 -9.81 9.60 -2.58
C PHE A 224 -10.67 9.80 -3.83
N LEU A 225 -10.12 9.51 -5.01
CA LEU A 225 -10.83 9.63 -6.28
C LEU A 225 -12.03 8.68 -6.35
N LEU A 226 -11.95 7.50 -5.73
CA LEU A 226 -13.06 6.57 -5.63
C LEU A 226 -14.20 7.12 -4.77
N LEU A 227 -13.92 7.77 -3.63
CA LEU A 227 -14.93 8.48 -2.83
C LEU A 227 -15.66 9.52 -3.68
N VAL A 228 -14.90 10.36 -4.40
CA VAL A 228 -15.46 11.39 -5.30
C VAL A 228 -16.31 10.77 -6.39
N ARG A 229 -15.81 9.73 -7.08
CA ARG A 229 -16.55 9.04 -8.15
C ARG A 229 -17.83 8.38 -7.65
N GLN A 230 -17.88 7.97 -6.38
CA GLN A 230 -19.07 7.40 -5.73
C GLN A 230 -20.04 8.47 -5.21
N GLY A 231 -19.74 9.77 -5.37
CA GLY A 231 -20.56 10.86 -4.84
C GLY A 231 -20.42 11.09 -3.33
N LYS A 232 -19.42 10.48 -2.69
CA LYS A 232 -19.16 10.55 -1.24
C LYS A 232 -18.32 11.78 -0.88
N PHE A 233 -18.84 12.97 -1.17
CA PHE A 233 -18.09 14.22 -1.03
C PHE A 233 -17.80 14.63 0.42
N ILE A 234 -18.64 14.20 1.37
CA ILE A 234 -18.42 14.46 2.80
C ILE A 234 -17.20 13.67 3.27
N GLU A 235 -17.14 12.39 2.93
CA GLU A 235 -16.02 11.50 3.24
C GLU A 235 -14.74 11.94 2.53
N ALA A 236 -14.84 12.37 1.26
CA ALA A 236 -13.70 12.93 0.54
C ALA A 236 -13.16 14.20 1.22
N ARG A 237 -14.04 15.09 1.72
CA ARG A 237 -13.61 16.28 2.47
C ARG A 237 -12.92 15.90 3.79
N GLN A 238 -13.52 15.00 4.56
CA GLN A 238 -12.93 14.52 5.81
C GLN A 238 -11.57 13.88 5.59
N ALA A 239 -11.42 13.11 4.51
CA ALA A 239 -10.15 12.54 4.08
C ALA A 239 -9.09 13.63 3.81
N TRP A 240 -9.44 14.70 3.11
CA TRP A 240 -8.53 15.82 2.84
C TRP A 240 -8.14 16.60 4.09
N GLU A 241 -9.08 16.84 4.99
CA GLU A 241 -8.83 17.55 6.25
C GLU A 241 -7.90 16.75 7.18
N ALA A 242 -8.06 15.41 7.19
CA ALA A 242 -7.20 14.53 7.96
C ALA A 242 -5.72 14.62 7.53
N THR A 243 -5.44 14.83 6.24
CA THR A 243 -4.06 14.92 5.75
C THR A 243 -3.39 16.26 5.99
N SER A 244 -4.19 17.31 6.05
CA SER A 244 -3.74 18.63 6.47
C SER A 244 -3.20 18.58 7.91
N THR A 245 -3.83 17.76 8.76
CA THR A 245 -3.41 17.54 10.15
C THR A 245 -2.16 16.65 10.27
N SER A 246 -1.95 15.73 9.31
CA SER A 246 -0.78 14.85 9.27
C SER A 246 0.44 15.46 8.58
N GLY A 247 0.39 16.73 8.16
CA GLY A 247 1.48 17.41 7.45
C GLY A 247 1.63 17.01 5.97
N LEU A 248 0.63 16.32 5.40
CA LEU A 248 0.61 15.86 3.99
C LEU A 248 -0.27 16.75 3.09
N HIS A 249 -0.41 18.02 3.46
CA HIS A 249 -1.29 18.96 2.76
C HIS A 249 -0.94 19.05 1.26
N GLY A 250 -1.94 18.98 0.38
CA GLY A 250 -1.74 19.10 -1.05
C GLY A 250 -1.18 17.87 -1.78
N HIS A 251 -0.92 16.75 -1.08
CA HIS A 251 -0.25 15.58 -1.68
C HIS A 251 -1.17 14.39 -2.00
N ILE A 252 -2.44 14.37 -1.55
CA ILE A 252 -3.30 13.19 -1.80
C ILE A 252 -3.74 13.10 -3.25
N VAL A 253 -4.12 14.21 -3.88
CA VAL A 253 -4.70 14.22 -5.22
C VAL A 253 -4.29 15.48 -5.97
N SER A 254 -3.99 15.33 -7.26
CA SER A 254 -3.75 16.48 -8.13
C SER A 254 -5.06 17.09 -8.64
N GLU A 255 -5.03 18.39 -8.94
CA GLU A 255 -6.16 19.11 -9.54
C GLU A 255 -6.62 18.42 -10.85
N ASP A 256 -5.68 17.99 -11.69
CA ASP A 256 -5.97 17.34 -12.98
C ASP A 256 -6.65 15.97 -12.80
N ALA A 257 -6.19 15.16 -11.84
CA ALA A 257 -6.78 13.84 -11.57
C ALA A 257 -8.20 13.97 -11.00
N LEU A 258 -8.41 14.94 -10.10
CA LEU A 258 -9.73 15.23 -9.55
C LEU A 258 -10.68 15.79 -10.62
N THR A 259 -10.22 16.75 -11.42
CA THR A 259 -10.99 17.34 -12.53
C THR A 259 -11.43 16.27 -13.55
N THR A 260 -10.51 15.37 -13.91
CA THR A 260 -10.81 14.25 -14.83
C THR A 260 -11.89 13.33 -14.25
N THR A 261 -11.83 13.05 -12.95
CA THR A 261 -12.82 12.21 -12.28
C THR A 261 -14.19 12.90 -12.22
N LEU A 262 -14.21 14.20 -11.92
CA LEU A 262 -15.43 15.02 -11.83
C LEU A 262 -16.13 15.20 -13.18
N PHE A 263 -15.40 15.18 -14.29
CA PHE A 263 -15.97 15.29 -15.63
C PHE A 263 -17.08 14.26 -15.91
N PHE A 264 -16.93 13.03 -15.40
CA PHE A 264 -17.92 11.96 -15.59
C PHE A 264 -19.06 11.99 -14.58
N LEU A 265 -18.95 12.81 -13.53
CA LEU A 265 -19.84 12.78 -12.38
C LEU A 265 -21.27 13.18 -12.74
N ARG A 266 -21.45 14.14 -13.66
CA ARG A 266 -22.78 14.52 -14.16
C ARG A 266 -23.51 13.36 -14.83
N ARG A 267 -22.79 12.55 -15.62
CA ARG A 267 -23.36 11.37 -16.29
C ARG A 267 -23.74 10.32 -15.26
N ASP A 268 -22.88 10.10 -14.28
CA ASP A 268 -23.02 9.00 -13.33
C ASP A 268 -24.03 9.30 -12.20
N HIS A 269 -24.15 10.57 -11.78
CA HIS A 269 -24.93 10.98 -10.59
C HIS A 269 -25.80 12.23 -10.77
N GLY A 270 -25.83 12.83 -11.97
CA GLY A 270 -26.67 13.98 -12.30
C GLY A 270 -26.04 15.35 -12.02
N ALA A 271 -26.79 16.40 -12.34
CA ALA A 271 -26.30 17.79 -12.32
C ALA A 271 -25.90 18.27 -10.91
N GLN A 272 -26.67 17.94 -9.88
CA GLN A 272 -26.39 18.39 -8.51
C GLN A 272 -25.09 17.79 -7.98
N ALA A 273 -24.89 16.48 -8.15
CA ALA A 273 -23.64 15.83 -7.76
C ALA A 273 -22.45 16.47 -8.48
N SER A 274 -22.57 16.75 -9.78
CA SER A 274 -21.53 17.46 -10.53
C SER A 274 -21.19 18.83 -9.93
N ILE A 275 -22.20 19.62 -9.53
CA ILE A 275 -21.99 20.91 -8.86
C ILE A 275 -21.26 20.71 -7.54
N ASP A 276 -21.71 19.78 -6.70
CA ASP A 276 -21.11 19.52 -5.40
C ASP A 276 -19.66 19.02 -5.51
N GLY A 277 -19.36 18.20 -6.52
CA GLY A 277 -18.01 17.74 -6.83
C GLY A 277 -17.10 18.88 -7.31
N PHE A 278 -17.56 19.78 -8.18
CA PHE A 278 -16.75 20.94 -8.57
C PHE A 278 -16.64 22.01 -7.48
N ARG A 279 -17.60 22.10 -6.55
CA ARG A 279 -17.44 22.88 -5.31
C ARG A 279 -16.32 22.30 -4.45
N LEU A 280 -16.29 20.98 -4.28
CA LEU A 280 -15.18 20.32 -3.61
C LEU A 280 -13.84 20.68 -4.29
N LEU A 281 -13.73 20.60 -5.62
CA LEU A 281 -12.51 21.01 -6.35
C LEU A 281 -12.06 22.44 -5.99
N VAL A 282 -12.98 23.40 -5.98
CA VAL A 282 -12.67 24.79 -5.61
C VAL A 282 -12.21 24.90 -4.16
N ASP A 283 -12.83 24.17 -3.25
CA ASP A 283 -12.43 24.18 -1.83
C ASP A 283 -11.03 23.59 -1.61
N LEU A 284 -10.66 22.56 -2.38
CA LEU A 284 -9.34 21.92 -2.28
C LEU A 284 -8.24 22.73 -2.99
N PHE A 285 -8.60 23.48 -4.03
CA PHE A 285 -7.67 24.27 -4.86
C PHE A 285 -8.15 25.73 -4.98
N PRO A 286 -8.19 26.49 -3.86
CA PRO A 286 -8.83 27.81 -3.81
C PRO A 286 -8.16 28.86 -4.71
N GLU A 287 -6.88 28.68 -5.05
CA GLU A 287 -6.13 29.58 -5.92
C GLU A 287 -6.22 29.20 -7.42
N SER A 288 -6.88 28.07 -7.74
CA SER A 288 -6.99 27.64 -9.15
C SER A 288 -8.10 28.39 -9.88
N TRP A 289 -7.70 29.22 -10.83
CA TRP A 289 -8.61 29.82 -11.80
C TRP A 289 -9.32 28.76 -12.66
N ARG A 290 -8.68 27.62 -12.93
CA ARG A 290 -9.26 26.51 -13.70
C ARG A 290 -10.36 25.81 -12.92
N ALA A 291 -10.17 25.57 -11.62
CA ALA A 291 -11.20 25.00 -10.75
C ALA A 291 -12.47 25.85 -10.76
N GLN A 292 -12.33 27.19 -10.64
CA GLN A 292 -13.44 28.13 -10.72
C GLN A 292 -14.12 28.13 -12.11
N GLU A 293 -13.35 28.04 -13.19
CA GLU A 293 -13.91 27.94 -14.54
C GLU A 293 -14.74 26.65 -14.71
N HIS A 294 -14.23 25.52 -14.22
CA HIS A 294 -14.97 24.25 -14.27
C HIS A 294 -16.27 24.32 -13.47
N LEU A 295 -16.23 24.94 -12.28
CA LEU A 295 -17.44 25.18 -11.49
C LEU A 295 -18.44 26.09 -12.23
N GLY A 296 -17.98 27.18 -12.83
CA GLY A 296 -18.82 28.09 -13.62
C GLY A 296 -19.46 27.38 -14.83
N THR A 297 -18.69 26.54 -15.52
CA THR A 297 -19.18 25.69 -16.61
C THR A 297 -20.30 24.78 -16.13
N THR A 298 -20.11 24.18 -14.96
CA THR A 298 -21.06 23.22 -14.39
C THR A 298 -22.37 23.90 -14.02
N TYR A 299 -22.33 25.07 -13.38
CA TYR A 299 -23.51 25.89 -13.12
C TYR A 299 -24.22 26.32 -14.40
N GLN A 300 -23.48 26.80 -15.39
CA GLN A 300 -24.05 27.22 -16.67
C GLN A 300 -24.81 26.07 -17.34
N GLN A 301 -24.22 24.87 -17.38
CA GLN A 301 -24.87 23.68 -17.92
C GLN A 301 -26.05 23.18 -17.07
N ALA A 302 -26.14 23.58 -15.81
CA ALA A 302 -27.27 23.32 -14.93
C ALA A 302 -28.37 24.40 -15.02
N GLY A 303 -28.16 25.46 -15.82
CA GLY A 303 -29.09 26.58 -15.96
C GLY A 303 -28.99 27.63 -14.84
N ASP A 304 -28.00 27.52 -13.97
CA ASP A 304 -27.79 28.46 -12.87
C ASP A 304 -26.86 29.61 -13.29
N ALA A 305 -27.44 30.56 -14.04
CA ALA A 305 -26.69 31.69 -14.60
C ALA A 305 -26.09 32.60 -13.51
N ALA A 306 -26.74 32.71 -12.35
CA ALA A 306 -26.27 33.55 -11.25
C ALA A 306 -24.96 32.99 -10.67
N HIS A 307 -24.94 31.72 -10.28
CA HIS A 307 -23.72 31.10 -9.75
C HIS A 307 -22.65 30.92 -10.83
N ALA A 308 -23.03 30.65 -12.08
CA ALA A 308 -22.09 30.60 -13.19
C ALA A 308 -21.32 31.92 -13.37
N ARG A 309 -22.03 33.06 -13.29
CA ARG A 309 -21.43 34.40 -13.37
C ARG A 309 -20.45 34.63 -12.23
N THR A 310 -20.82 34.30 -11.00
CA THR A 310 -19.95 34.43 -9.83
C THR A 310 -18.66 33.62 -10.02
N ALA A 311 -18.77 32.34 -10.42
CA ALA A 311 -17.62 31.47 -10.59
C ALA A 311 -16.70 31.91 -11.76
N PHE A 312 -17.26 32.33 -12.90
CA PHE A 312 -16.44 32.86 -14.00
C PHE A 312 -15.76 34.19 -13.65
N GLY A 313 -16.43 35.07 -12.90
CA GLY A 313 -15.83 36.30 -12.39
C GLY A 313 -14.65 36.03 -11.47
N GLU A 314 -14.80 35.07 -10.56
CA GLU A 314 -13.72 34.66 -9.66
C GLU A 314 -12.56 33.95 -10.39
N SER A 315 -12.88 33.12 -11.40
CA SER A 315 -11.88 32.54 -12.30
C SER A 315 -11.05 33.62 -12.99
N LEU A 316 -11.68 34.68 -13.51
CA LEU A 316 -10.98 35.81 -14.14
C LEU A 316 -10.07 36.55 -13.14
N ARG A 317 -10.55 36.75 -11.90
CA ARG A 317 -9.76 37.37 -10.83
C ARG A 317 -8.51 36.55 -10.49
N LEU A 318 -8.65 35.23 -10.34
CA LEU A 318 -7.52 34.33 -10.05
C LEU A 318 -6.56 34.21 -11.23
N LEU A 319 -7.06 34.23 -12.47
CA LEU A 319 -6.25 34.17 -13.69
C LEU A 319 -5.24 35.33 -13.78
N GLN A 320 -5.61 36.52 -13.28
CA GLN A 320 -4.71 37.69 -13.24
C GLN A 320 -3.49 37.46 -12.33
N ALA A 321 -3.67 36.70 -11.25
CA ALA A 321 -2.59 36.33 -10.32
C ALA A 321 -1.79 35.10 -10.79
N ALA A 322 -2.29 34.35 -11.78
CA ALA A 322 -1.66 33.14 -12.25
C ALA A 322 -0.36 33.41 -13.04
N VAL A 323 0.64 32.57 -12.82
CA VAL A 323 1.92 32.60 -13.56
C VAL A 323 1.73 31.89 -14.91
N LEU A 324 1.49 32.67 -15.96
CA LEU A 324 1.26 32.20 -17.32
C LEU A 324 2.02 33.09 -18.32
N ARG A 325 2.27 32.59 -19.53
CA ARG A 325 2.77 33.45 -20.60
C ARG A 325 1.68 34.47 -20.98
N PRO A 326 2.04 35.71 -21.37
CA PRO A 326 1.05 36.74 -21.69
C PRO A 326 0.01 36.32 -22.74
N GLU A 327 0.44 35.58 -23.76
CA GLU A 327 -0.44 35.08 -24.82
C GLU A 327 -1.45 34.04 -24.30
N GLU A 328 -1.01 33.12 -23.44
CA GLU A 328 -1.89 32.11 -22.81
C GLU A 328 -2.92 32.77 -21.91
N ARG A 329 -2.49 33.76 -21.11
CA ARG A 329 -3.40 34.53 -20.26
C ARG A 329 -4.47 35.22 -21.10
N ALA A 330 -4.09 35.93 -22.16
CA ALA A 330 -5.02 36.65 -23.02
C ALA A 330 -6.09 35.72 -23.62
N GLN A 331 -5.71 34.52 -24.06
CA GLN A 331 -6.65 33.53 -24.59
C GLN A 331 -7.68 33.08 -23.54
N HIS A 332 -7.23 32.82 -22.31
CA HIS A 332 -8.14 32.43 -21.23
C HIS A 332 -9.04 33.58 -20.78
N GLU A 333 -8.52 34.81 -20.71
CA GLU A 333 -9.30 36.01 -20.39
C GLU A 333 -10.40 36.27 -21.42
N GLU A 334 -10.08 36.14 -22.72
CA GLU A 334 -11.05 36.29 -23.80
C GLU A 334 -12.17 35.25 -23.69
N ARG A 335 -11.81 33.98 -23.46
CA ARG A 335 -12.77 32.89 -23.29
C ARG A 335 -13.70 33.12 -22.09
N LEU A 336 -13.15 33.46 -20.93
CA LEU A 336 -13.94 33.72 -19.71
C LEU A 336 -14.86 34.94 -19.87
N THR A 337 -14.34 36.01 -20.48
CA THR A 337 -15.13 37.22 -20.76
C THR A 337 -16.26 36.92 -21.75
N GLY A 338 -16.00 36.11 -22.78
CA GLY A 338 -17.03 35.65 -23.72
C GLY A 338 -18.13 34.85 -23.03
N ARG A 339 -17.76 33.95 -22.11
CA ARG A 339 -18.73 33.18 -21.31
C ARG A 339 -19.60 34.06 -20.42
N LEU A 340 -19.00 35.06 -19.76
CA LEU A 340 -19.75 36.04 -18.95
C LEU A 340 -20.79 36.79 -19.78
N ARG A 341 -20.41 37.27 -20.98
CA ARG A 341 -21.35 37.96 -21.89
C ARG A 341 -22.50 37.05 -22.35
N ASN A 342 -22.23 35.77 -22.57
CA ASN A 342 -23.26 34.81 -22.99
C ASN A 342 -24.26 34.47 -21.89
N LEU A 343 -23.98 34.78 -20.62
CA LEU A 343 -24.93 34.63 -19.51
C LEU A 343 -25.87 35.83 -19.36
N ASP A 344 -25.62 36.93 -20.08
CA ASP A 344 -26.46 38.13 -20.12
C ASP A 344 -27.51 38.10 -21.25
N GLN A 345 -27.42 37.12 -22.14
CA GLN A 345 -28.33 36.90 -23.28
C GLN A 345 -29.28 35.75 -22.97
#